data_AF-A0A4R1XWX4-F1
#
_entry.id   AF-A0A4R1XWX4-F1
#
_cell.length_a   1.000
_cell.length_b   1.000
_cell.length_c   1.000
_cell.angle_alpha   90.00
_cell.angle_beta   90.00
_cell.angle_gamma   90.00
#
_symmetry.space_group_name_H-M   'P 1'
#
loop_
_entity.id
_entity.type
_entity.pdbx_description
1 polymer ?
#
loop_
_entity_poly.entity_id
_entity_poly.type
_entity_poly.pdbx_seq_one_letter_code
_entity_poly.pdbx_strand_id
1 'polypeptide(L)'
;MLRYCTLLGLSLLASSSYATKYQLSTPQVTLSAAEQKATHPMTAIGQAVFRNGVKIPAISVSVPTGVDEDDSPHSPSQNCQISQCFFDMKLDPQLASQFKAYHIADTDEWILAPATFTRFQGAIGVNGNTAIVMSSPDRKSNLSLYVVPACVGCALDAASIYFPQAARENKATFGTEYSGSNVPLKLVRPNKETVYFQYQLPQQYSTDGVAKFSDEADIYFQELNVTLAPHQKALASAMLNFFSLTHSH
;
A
#
# COMPACT_ATOMS: atom_id res chain seq x y z
N MET A 1 -37.31 -27.26 62.30
CA MET A 1 -35.87 -27.55 62.18
C MET A 1 -35.46 -27.37 60.72
N LEU A 2 -34.35 -26.65 60.52
CA LEU A 2 -33.86 -26.03 59.28
C LEU A 2 -33.70 -26.98 58.09
N ARG A 3 -34.20 -26.55 56.92
CA ARG A 3 -33.67 -26.93 55.60
C ARG A 3 -32.73 -25.81 55.14
N TYR A 4 -31.45 -26.12 54.92
CA TYR A 4 -30.54 -25.25 54.19
C TYR A 4 -30.20 -25.90 52.85
N CYS A 5 -30.59 -25.21 51.77
CA CYS A 5 -30.35 -25.56 50.38
C CYS A 5 -28.97 -24.98 49.99
N THR A 6 -28.05 -25.83 49.57
CA THR A 6 -26.71 -25.43 49.12
C THR A 6 -26.80 -24.85 47.71
N LEU A 7 -26.76 -23.52 47.59
CA LEU A 7 -26.62 -22.82 46.31
C LEU A 7 -25.14 -22.88 45.88
N LEU A 8 -24.82 -23.76 44.92
CA LEU A 8 -23.56 -23.68 44.18
C LEU A 8 -23.64 -22.47 43.23
N GLY A 9 -22.84 -21.45 43.51
CA GLY A 9 -22.64 -20.31 42.63
C GLY A 9 -21.81 -20.71 41.41
N LEU A 10 -22.43 -20.67 40.22
CA LEU A 10 -21.70 -20.71 38.95
C LEU A 10 -21.27 -19.28 38.61
N SER A 11 -20.06 -18.92 39.02
CA SER A 11 -19.42 -17.67 38.60
C SER A 11 -19.00 -17.80 37.14
N LEU A 12 -19.88 -17.38 36.23
CA LEU A 12 -19.54 -17.17 34.82
C LEU A 12 -18.48 -16.06 34.75
N LEU A 13 -17.22 -16.45 34.59
CA LEU A 13 -16.15 -15.54 34.16
C LEU A 13 -16.47 -15.14 32.72
N ALA A 14 -17.17 -14.02 32.55
CA ALA A 14 -17.30 -13.37 31.26
C ALA A 14 -15.92 -12.84 30.87
N SER A 15 -15.20 -13.61 30.05
CA SER A 15 -14.03 -13.12 29.36
C SER A 15 -14.51 -12.05 28.39
N SER A 16 -14.30 -10.78 28.73
CA SER A 16 -14.45 -9.68 27.78
C SER A 16 -13.43 -9.89 26.66
N SER A 17 -13.82 -10.58 25.58
CA SER A 17 -13.05 -10.57 24.35
C SER A 17 -13.20 -9.17 23.77
N TYR A 18 -12.22 -8.30 24.06
CA TYR A 18 -12.13 -7.02 23.38
C TYR A 18 -11.78 -7.32 21.93
N ALA A 19 -12.77 -7.16 21.07
CA ALA A 19 -12.61 -7.44 19.66
C ALA A 19 -11.70 -6.37 19.04
N THR A 20 -10.46 -6.72 18.72
CA THR A 20 -9.47 -5.79 18.18
C THR A 20 -9.96 -5.23 16.85
N LYS A 21 -9.84 -3.92 16.67
CA LYS A 21 -10.15 -3.22 15.42
C LYS A 21 -8.87 -2.92 14.68
N TYR A 22 -8.81 -3.22 13.38
CA TYR A 22 -7.72 -2.80 12.53
C TYR A 22 -7.71 -1.27 12.40
N GLN A 23 -6.54 -0.67 12.56
CA GLN A 23 -6.39 0.78 12.55
C GLN A 23 -5.91 1.27 11.18
N LEU A 24 -6.87 1.67 10.33
CA LEU A 24 -6.54 2.46 9.15
C LEU A 24 -6.09 3.85 9.61
N SER A 25 -4.99 4.33 9.06
CA SER A 25 -4.42 5.64 9.41
C SER A 25 -4.07 6.42 8.15
N THR A 26 -3.91 7.74 8.31
CA THR A 26 -3.50 8.57 7.17
C THR A 26 -2.00 8.42 7.00
N PRO A 27 -1.50 7.95 5.84
CA PRO A 27 -0.06 7.88 5.62
C PRO A 27 0.52 9.30 5.58
N GLN A 28 1.68 9.51 6.20
CA GLN A 28 2.31 10.82 6.33
C GLN A 28 3.78 10.75 5.94
N VAL A 29 4.24 11.78 5.23
CA VAL A 29 5.66 12.09 5.07
C VAL A 29 6.06 12.97 6.23
N THR A 30 6.90 12.45 7.13
CA THR A 30 7.36 13.16 8.32
C THR A 30 8.71 13.85 8.11
N LEU A 31 9.49 13.38 7.13
CA LEU A 31 10.76 14.00 6.76
C LEU A 31 10.57 15.46 6.31
N SER A 32 11.54 16.30 6.66
CA SER A 32 11.70 17.62 6.05
C SER A 32 12.08 17.51 4.57
N ALA A 33 12.05 18.63 3.85
CA ALA A 33 12.45 18.63 2.44
C ALA A 33 13.95 18.33 2.25
N ALA A 34 14.79 18.78 3.19
CA ALA A 34 16.22 18.53 3.16
C ALA A 34 16.55 17.05 3.44
N GLU A 35 15.94 16.48 4.48
CA GLU A 35 16.11 15.06 4.82
C GLU A 35 15.61 14.16 3.69
N GLN A 36 14.42 14.41 3.15
CA GLN A 36 13.92 13.66 2.00
C GLN A 36 14.91 13.73 0.82
N LYS A 37 15.47 14.90 0.51
CA LYS A 37 16.42 15.03 -0.61
C LYS A 37 17.70 14.22 -0.38
N ALA A 38 18.16 14.13 0.87
CA ALA A 38 19.35 13.37 1.23
C ALA A 38 19.09 11.86 1.19
N THR A 39 17.98 11.40 1.78
CA THR A 39 17.65 9.96 1.93
C THR A 39 16.99 9.36 0.69
N HIS A 40 16.24 10.16 -0.05
CA HIS A 40 15.47 9.73 -1.23
C HIS A 40 15.78 10.59 -2.46
N PRO A 41 17.04 10.63 -2.93
CA PRO A 41 17.35 11.29 -4.18
C PRO A 41 16.48 10.73 -5.31
N MET A 42 15.94 11.66 -6.11
CA MET A 42 15.08 11.38 -7.24
C MET A 42 15.82 11.75 -8.53
N THR A 43 16.07 10.76 -9.38
CA THR A 43 16.85 10.90 -10.60
C THR A 43 15.97 10.65 -11.81
N ALA A 44 15.99 11.56 -12.78
CA ALA A 44 15.29 11.33 -14.04
C ALA A 44 15.96 10.18 -14.80
N ILE A 45 15.18 9.17 -15.17
CA ILE A 45 15.66 7.97 -15.88
C ILE A 45 15.13 7.87 -17.29
N GLY A 46 14.34 8.85 -17.77
CA GLY A 46 13.84 8.89 -19.15
C GLY A 46 12.33 9.03 -19.20
N GLN A 47 11.68 8.26 -20.06
CA GLN A 47 10.22 8.31 -20.26
C GLN A 47 9.59 6.93 -20.16
N ALA A 48 8.52 6.84 -19.38
CA ALA A 48 7.61 5.71 -19.38
C ALA A 48 6.69 5.81 -20.61
N VAL A 49 6.49 4.70 -21.31
CA VAL A 49 5.71 4.63 -22.56
C VAL A 49 4.51 3.71 -22.36
N PHE A 50 3.33 4.17 -22.76
CA PHE A 50 2.08 3.42 -22.64
C PHE A 50 1.67 2.81 -23.99
N ARG A 51 0.80 1.79 -23.96
CA ARG A 51 0.32 1.06 -25.15
C ARG A 51 -0.21 1.96 -26.27
N ASN A 52 -0.81 3.09 -25.92
CA ASN A 52 -1.35 4.08 -26.87
C ASN A 52 -0.34 5.15 -27.30
N GLY A 53 0.97 4.94 -27.06
CA GLY A 53 2.04 5.85 -27.46
C GLY A 53 2.22 7.08 -26.56
N VAL A 54 1.40 7.24 -25.53
CA VAL A 54 1.55 8.31 -24.53
C VAL A 54 2.85 8.11 -23.77
N LYS A 55 3.56 9.21 -23.53
CA LYS A 55 4.82 9.23 -22.79
C LYS A 55 4.74 10.18 -21.60
N ILE A 56 5.26 9.75 -20.45
CA ILE A 56 5.36 10.58 -19.25
C ILE A 56 6.78 10.48 -18.66
N PRO A 57 7.23 11.47 -17.86
CA PRO A 57 8.53 11.39 -17.20
C PRO A 57 8.62 10.17 -16.28
N ALA A 58 9.76 9.48 -16.34
CA ALA A 58 10.10 8.39 -15.42
C ALA A 58 11.24 8.82 -14.50
N ILE A 59 11.08 8.54 -13.20
CA ILE A 59 11.97 8.94 -12.13
C ILE A 59 12.37 7.70 -11.33
N SER A 60 13.65 7.50 -11.06
CA SER A 60 14.11 6.53 -10.07
C SER A 60 14.20 7.22 -8.71
N VAL A 61 13.75 6.56 -7.65
CA VAL A 61 13.81 7.04 -6.27
C VAL A 61 14.61 6.07 -5.44
N SER A 62 15.65 6.55 -4.77
CA SER A 62 16.39 5.75 -3.78
C SER A 62 15.56 5.57 -2.52
N VAL A 63 15.58 4.36 -1.97
CA VAL A 63 14.90 4.00 -0.74
C VAL A 63 15.90 3.23 0.13
N PRO A 64 16.13 3.64 1.39
CA PRO A 64 17.06 2.95 2.27
C PRO A 64 16.55 1.54 2.58
N THR A 65 17.48 0.61 2.72
CA THR A 65 17.17 -0.77 3.07
C THR A 65 17.71 -1.11 4.45
N GLY A 66 17.00 -1.99 5.16
CA GLY A 66 17.45 -2.47 6.46
C GLY A 66 18.71 -3.33 6.41
N VAL A 67 19.22 -3.65 5.21
CA VAL A 67 20.44 -4.46 5.01
C VAL A 67 21.63 -3.63 4.52
N ASP A 68 21.45 -2.32 4.30
CA ASP A 68 22.54 -1.44 3.89
C ASP A 68 23.56 -1.26 5.03
N GLU A 69 24.85 -1.37 4.72
CA GLU A 69 25.91 -1.20 5.71
C GLU A 69 26.26 0.28 5.97
N ASP A 70 26.00 1.17 5.01
CA ASP A 70 26.50 2.57 5.05
C ASP A 70 25.44 3.66 4.79
N ASP A 71 24.14 3.35 4.84
CA ASP A 71 23.00 4.27 4.60
C ASP A 71 23.12 5.09 3.29
N SER A 72 24.02 4.72 2.38
CA SER A 72 24.26 5.46 1.14
C SER A 72 23.05 5.34 0.22
N PRO A 73 22.63 6.44 -0.43
CA PRO A 73 21.54 6.35 -1.39
C PRO A 73 21.89 5.43 -2.56
N HIS A 74 20.92 4.57 -2.90
CA HIS A 74 21.01 3.64 -4.00
C HIS A 74 21.00 4.37 -5.34
N SER A 75 21.82 3.88 -6.27
CA SER A 75 21.88 4.43 -7.62
C SER A 75 20.66 3.98 -8.44
N PRO A 76 20.24 4.74 -9.47
CA PRO A 76 19.16 4.30 -10.35
C PRO A 76 19.48 2.94 -10.99
N SER A 77 18.64 1.94 -10.76
CA SER A 77 18.77 0.60 -11.34
C SER A 77 18.11 0.45 -12.71
N GLN A 78 17.38 1.49 -13.16
CA GLN A 78 16.68 1.52 -14.45
C GLN A 78 17.16 2.67 -15.33
N ASN A 79 17.13 2.44 -16.63
CA ASN A 79 17.28 3.46 -17.67
C ASN A 79 16.10 3.33 -18.63
N CYS A 80 15.16 4.27 -18.59
CA CYS A 80 13.95 4.20 -19.40
C CYS A 80 14.18 4.61 -20.85
N GLN A 81 14.59 3.62 -21.64
CA GLN A 81 14.35 3.56 -23.08
C GLN A 81 12.97 2.92 -23.36
N ILE A 82 12.42 3.12 -24.57
CA ILE A 82 11.07 2.63 -24.94
C ILE A 82 10.90 1.14 -24.63
N SER A 83 11.93 0.32 -24.87
CA SER A 83 11.88 -1.14 -24.65
C SER A 83 11.96 -1.56 -23.17
N GLN A 84 12.35 -0.65 -22.27
CA GLN A 84 12.62 -0.97 -20.86
C GLN A 84 11.51 -0.46 -19.93
N CYS A 85 10.83 0.64 -20.30
CA CYS A 85 9.75 1.22 -19.50
C CYS A 85 8.45 1.31 -20.30
N PHE A 86 8.08 0.21 -20.96
CA PHE A 86 6.81 0.06 -21.64
C PHE A 86 5.77 -0.57 -20.71
N PHE A 87 4.61 0.07 -20.58
CA PHE A 87 3.49 -0.42 -19.81
C PHE A 87 2.32 -0.74 -20.72
N ASP A 88 1.83 -1.97 -20.63
CA ASP A 88 0.71 -2.47 -21.45
C ASP A 88 -0.66 -1.95 -20.97
N MET A 89 -0.74 -0.65 -20.67
CA MET A 89 -1.94 0.09 -20.29
C MET A 89 -2.15 1.24 -21.27
N LYS A 90 -3.41 1.63 -21.52
CA LYS A 90 -3.70 2.91 -22.19
C LYS A 90 -3.78 4.01 -21.14
N LEU A 91 -3.00 5.08 -21.30
CA LEU A 91 -3.11 6.29 -20.48
C LEU A 91 -3.86 7.37 -21.26
N ASP A 92 -4.85 8.01 -20.64
CA ASP A 92 -5.55 9.13 -21.27
C ASP A 92 -4.56 10.28 -21.55
N PRO A 93 -4.39 10.72 -22.81
CA PRO A 93 -3.51 11.83 -23.16
C PRO A 93 -3.80 13.13 -22.39
N GLN A 94 -5.06 13.36 -21.98
CA GLN A 94 -5.44 14.55 -21.20
C GLN A 94 -4.90 14.51 -19.75
N LEU A 95 -4.58 13.32 -19.25
CA LEU A 95 -4.01 13.13 -17.92
C LEU A 95 -2.47 13.03 -17.95
N ALA A 96 -1.86 12.83 -19.12
CA ALA A 96 -0.43 12.54 -19.24
C ALA A 96 0.47 13.58 -18.58
N SER A 97 0.18 14.88 -18.76
CA SER A 97 0.94 15.98 -18.15
C SER A 97 0.80 16.06 -16.63
N GLN A 98 -0.20 15.38 -16.06
CA GLN A 98 -0.46 15.34 -14.63
C GLN A 98 0.26 14.20 -13.93
N PHE A 99 0.97 13.33 -14.66
CA PHE A 99 1.58 12.12 -14.11
C PHE A 99 3.10 12.10 -14.23
N LYS A 100 3.72 11.35 -13.33
CA LYS A 100 5.07 10.78 -13.45
C LYS A 100 5.01 9.30 -13.07
N ALA A 101 5.87 8.50 -13.68
CA ALA A 101 6.16 7.16 -13.25
C ALA A 101 7.37 7.17 -12.33
N TYR A 102 7.28 6.49 -11.20
CA TYR A 102 8.33 6.37 -10.20
C TYR A 102 8.76 4.92 -10.10
N HIS A 103 10.04 4.67 -10.26
CA HIS A 103 10.68 3.39 -10.00
C HIS A 103 11.35 3.44 -8.64
N ILE A 104 11.14 2.43 -7.80
CA ILE A 104 11.90 2.31 -6.56
C ILE A 104 13.22 1.62 -6.88
N ALA A 105 14.34 2.31 -6.66
CA ALA A 105 15.67 1.80 -6.97
C ALA A 105 15.90 0.43 -6.30
N ASP A 106 16.64 -0.44 -7.00
CA ASP A 106 16.96 -1.80 -6.56
C ASP A 106 15.76 -2.71 -6.25
N THR A 107 14.57 -2.36 -6.76
CA THR A 107 13.38 -3.21 -6.78
C THR A 107 12.78 -3.25 -8.19
N ASP A 108 11.71 -4.02 -8.38
CA ASP A 108 10.88 -4.01 -9.60
C ASP A 108 9.63 -3.12 -9.46
N GLU A 109 9.53 -2.36 -8.37
CA GLU A 109 8.31 -1.64 -8.02
C GLU A 109 8.12 -0.34 -8.82
N TRP A 110 6.95 -0.21 -9.44
CA TRP A 110 6.58 0.94 -10.26
C TRP A 110 5.32 1.64 -9.74
N ILE A 111 5.39 2.93 -9.48
CA ILE A 111 4.28 3.75 -9.01
C ILE A 111 3.92 4.80 -10.06
N LEU A 112 2.66 4.84 -10.48
CA LEU A 112 2.11 5.99 -11.21
C LEU A 112 1.53 6.97 -10.19
N ALA A 113 2.03 8.20 -10.15
CA ALA A 113 1.58 9.21 -9.19
C ALA A 113 1.45 10.60 -9.82
N PRO A 114 0.57 11.47 -9.28
CA PRO A 114 0.45 12.84 -9.75
C PRO A 114 1.80 13.56 -9.73
N ALA A 115 2.11 14.32 -10.76
CA ALA A 115 3.37 15.06 -10.89
C ALA A 115 3.57 16.09 -9.76
N THR A 116 2.49 16.48 -9.08
CA THR A 116 2.46 17.35 -7.91
C THR A 116 2.85 16.65 -6.60
N PHE A 117 2.93 15.31 -6.57
CA PHE A 117 3.35 14.56 -5.39
C PHE A 117 4.88 14.65 -5.25
N THR A 118 5.33 15.70 -4.58
CA THR A 118 6.76 16.00 -4.38
C THR A 118 7.27 15.60 -3.01
N ARG A 119 6.37 15.29 -2.06
CA ARG A 119 6.74 14.73 -0.76
C ARG A 119 6.80 13.21 -0.87
N PHE A 120 7.86 12.60 -0.37
CA PHE A 120 8.13 11.17 -0.46
C PHE A 120 8.83 10.70 0.81
N GLN A 121 8.47 9.51 1.25
CA GLN A 121 9.19 8.76 2.27
C GLN A 121 9.02 7.28 1.99
N GLY A 122 10.08 6.50 2.14
CA GLY A 122 9.98 5.06 1.98
C GLY A 122 11.08 4.32 2.71
N ALA A 123 10.92 3.02 2.87
CA ALA A 123 11.96 2.12 3.36
C ALA A 123 11.70 0.69 2.86
N ILE A 124 12.77 -0.09 2.76
CA ILE A 124 12.72 -1.54 2.58
C ILE A 124 13.22 -2.18 3.88
N GLY A 125 12.37 -2.97 4.55
CA GLY A 125 12.75 -3.66 5.78
C GLY A 125 13.75 -4.79 5.54
N VAL A 126 14.40 -5.27 6.60
CA VAL A 126 15.30 -6.45 6.55
C VAL A 126 14.65 -7.71 6.00
N ASN A 127 13.32 -7.78 6.08
CA ASN A 127 12.48 -8.86 5.56
C ASN A 127 12.00 -8.62 4.12
N GLY A 128 12.54 -7.60 3.44
CA GLY A 128 12.17 -7.22 2.08
C GLY A 128 10.85 -6.43 1.98
N ASN A 129 10.18 -6.15 3.09
CA ASN A 129 8.92 -5.41 3.03
C ASN A 129 9.17 -3.98 2.56
N THR A 130 8.50 -3.56 1.51
CA THR A 130 8.62 -2.21 0.97
C THR A 130 7.43 -1.38 1.42
N ALA A 131 7.69 -0.21 2.03
CA ALA A 131 6.66 0.74 2.43
C ALA A 131 6.99 2.11 1.87
N ILE A 132 6.12 2.67 1.03
CA ILE A 132 6.29 3.98 0.39
C ILE A 132 5.09 4.85 0.69
N VAL A 133 5.32 6.14 0.93
CA VAL A 133 4.31 7.18 1.00
C VAL A 133 4.70 8.34 0.11
N MET A 134 3.77 8.81 -0.70
CA MET A 134 3.86 10.04 -1.46
C MET A 134 2.71 10.97 -1.09
N SER A 135 2.96 12.28 -1.06
CA SER A 135 1.87 13.24 -0.83
C SER A 135 2.03 14.54 -1.61
N SER A 136 0.88 15.21 -1.81
CA SER A 136 0.84 16.60 -2.28
C SER A 136 1.53 17.52 -1.26
N PRO A 137 2.01 18.70 -1.66
CA PRO A 137 2.67 19.64 -0.76
C PRO A 137 1.81 20.07 0.43
N ASP A 138 0.49 20.12 0.24
CA ASP A 138 -0.49 20.45 1.28
C ASP A 138 -0.92 19.24 2.16
N ARG A 139 -0.40 18.03 1.86
CA ARG A 139 -0.66 16.76 2.54
C ARG A 139 -2.11 16.29 2.57
N LYS A 140 -2.99 16.90 1.77
CA LYS A 140 -4.41 16.48 1.67
C LYS A 140 -4.63 15.32 0.72
N SER A 141 -3.72 15.15 -0.25
CA SER A 141 -3.74 14.03 -1.18
C SER A 141 -2.48 13.19 -0.97
N ASN A 142 -2.63 11.88 -0.98
CA ASN A 142 -1.55 10.95 -0.73
C ASN A 142 -1.73 9.64 -1.50
N LEU A 143 -0.63 8.91 -1.59
CA LEU A 143 -0.55 7.54 -2.04
C LEU A 143 0.32 6.78 -1.05
N SER A 144 -0.04 5.54 -0.74
CA SER A 144 0.87 4.61 -0.07
C SER A 144 0.91 3.27 -0.77
N LEU A 145 2.11 2.71 -0.89
CA LEU A 145 2.37 1.36 -1.38
C LEU A 145 2.93 0.55 -0.22
N TYR A 146 2.43 -0.67 -0.04
CA TYR A 146 2.99 -1.63 0.89
C TYR A 146 3.09 -3.00 0.22
N VAL A 147 4.30 -3.57 0.19
CA VAL A 147 4.60 -4.86 -0.44
C VAL A 147 5.29 -5.75 0.58
N VAL A 148 4.84 -7.01 0.70
CA VAL A 148 5.30 -7.98 1.68
C VAL A 148 5.68 -9.28 0.96
N PRO A 149 6.96 -9.43 0.58
CA PRO A 149 7.40 -10.59 -0.19
C PRO A 149 7.66 -11.82 0.69
N ALA A 150 8.27 -11.68 1.87
CA ALA A 150 8.76 -12.84 2.63
C ALA A 150 8.11 -13.03 4.02
N CYS A 151 7.65 -11.95 4.68
CA CYS A 151 7.12 -12.04 6.03
C CYS A 151 5.66 -12.55 6.03
N VAL A 152 5.46 -13.87 6.09
CA VAL A 152 4.12 -14.51 6.10
C VAL A 152 3.19 -13.93 7.17
N GLY A 153 3.69 -13.76 8.40
CA GLY A 153 2.90 -13.14 9.48
C GLY A 153 2.48 -11.71 9.17
N CYS A 154 3.38 -10.90 8.60
CA CYS A 154 3.07 -9.53 8.17
C CYS A 154 2.03 -9.50 7.03
N ALA A 155 2.14 -10.44 6.09
CA ALA A 155 1.23 -10.54 4.95
C ALA A 155 -0.17 -10.95 5.40
N LEU A 156 -0.28 -11.98 6.23
CA LEU A 156 -1.53 -12.44 6.81
C LEU A 156 -2.20 -11.35 7.65
N ASP A 157 -1.43 -10.61 8.44
CA ASP A 157 -1.93 -9.51 9.24
C ASP A 157 -2.54 -8.39 8.39
N ALA A 158 -1.78 -7.89 7.41
CA ALA A 158 -2.24 -6.85 6.49
C ALA A 158 -3.43 -7.31 5.62
N ALA A 159 -3.40 -8.55 5.14
CA ALA A 159 -4.45 -9.13 4.30
C ALA A 159 -5.76 -9.43 5.05
N SER A 160 -5.72 -9.59 6.39
CA SER A 160 -6.84 -10.07 7.20
C SER A 160 -8.12 -9.24 7.08
N ILE A 161 -8.02 -7.94 6.81
CA ILE A 161 -9.22 -7.08 6.67
C ILE A 161 -9.86 -7.14 5.28
N TYR A 162 -9.14 -7.68 4.29
CA TYR A 162 -9.58 -7.75 2.89
C TYR A 162 -9.98 -9.18 2.50
N PHE A 163 -9.21 -10.18 2.96
CA PHE A 163 -9.27 -11.57 2.52
C PHE A 163 -9.71 -12.50 3.66
N PRO A 164 -10.89 -13.13 3.57
CA PRO A 164 -11.36 -14.06 4.61
C PRO A 164 -10.44 -15.26 4.83
N GLN A 165 -9.68 -15.69 3.82
CA GLN A 165 -8.70 -16.78 3.98
C GLN A 165 -7.54 -16.34 4.86
N ALA A 166 -6.90 -15.20 4.55
CA ALA A 166 -5.84 -14.63 5.35
C ALA A 166 -6.27 -14.41 6.81
N ALA A 167 -7.50 -13.91 7.03
CA ALA A 167 -8.04 -13.73 8.38
C ALA A 167 -8.13 -15.05 9.18
N ARG A 168 -8.59 -16.13 8.55
CA ARG A 168 -8.66 -17.45 9.21
C ARG A 168 -7.28 -17.99 9.54
N GLU A 169 -6.33 -17.84 8.63
CA GLU A 169 -4.98 -18.35 8.78
C GLU A 169 -4.17 -17.52 9.79
N ASN A 170 -4.31 -16.20 9.79
CA ASN A 170 -3.71 -15.33 10.79
C ASN A 170 -4.17 -15.70 12.20
N LYS A 171 -5.48 -15.95 12.37
CA LYS A 171 -6.04 -16.43 13.64
C LYS A 171 -5.50 -17.81 14.02
N ALA A 172 -5.44 -18.75 13.09
CA ALA A 172 -4.97 -20.11 13.36
C ALA A 172 -3.48 -20.16 13.74
N THR A 173 -2.66 -19.34 13.09
CA THR A 173 -1.20 -19.37 13.20
C THR A 173 -0.67 -18.43 14.27
N PHE A 174 -1.20 -17.20 14.35
CA PHE A 174 -0.70 -16.14 15.22
C PHE A 174 -1.69 -15.69 16.29
N GLY A 175 -2.93 -16.21 16.29
CA GLY A 175 -3.97 -15.85 17.25
C GLY A 175 -4.57 -14.45 17.02
N THR A 176 -4.20 -13.76 15.94
CA THR A 176 -4.71 -12.43 15.62
C THR A 176 -6.06 -12.50 14.91
N GLU A 177 -7.05 -11.77 15.42
CA GLU A 177 -8.37 -11.64 14.81
C GLU A 177 -8.86 -10.19 14.91
N TYR A 178 -9.32 -9.66 13.78
CA TYR A 178 -9.93 -8.34 13.71
C TYR A 178 -11.44 -8.45 13.59
N SER A 179 -12.16 -7.70 14.42
CA SER A 179 -13.63 -7.55 14.32
C SER A 179 -14.07 -6.63 13.17
N GLY A 180 -13.11 -6.05 12.46
CA GLY A 180 -13.28 -5.06 11.41
C GLY A 180 -12.27 -3.92 11.58
N SER A 181 -12.48 -2.84 10.85
CA SER A 181 -11.64 -1.63 10.90
C SER A 181 -12.27 -0.52 11.75
N ASN A 182 -11.45 0.47 12.11
CA ASN A 182 -11.84 1.68 12.82
C ASN A 182 -12.80 2.59 12.02
N VAL A 183 -12.83 2.47 10.69
CA VAL A 183 -13.82 3.08 9.78
C VAL A 183 -14.43 2.03 8.86
N PRO A 184 -15.67 2.19 8.35
CA PRO A 184 -16.26 1.21 7.44
C PRO A 184 -15.44 1.02 6.15
N LEU A 185 -15.18 -0.23 5.79
CA LEU A 185 -14.54 -0.64 4.54
C LEU A 185 -15.60 -1.12 3.55
N LYS A 186 -15.60 -0.55 2.34
CA LYS A 186 -16.36 -1.07 1.19
C LYS A 186 -15.42 -1.91 0.35
N LEU A 187 -15.80 -3.15 0.05
CA LEU A 187 -14.95 -4.12 -0.64
C LEU A 187 -15.64 -4.64 -1.90
N VAL A 188 -14.89 -4.76 -2.99
CA VAL A 188 -15.30 -5.41 -4.25
C VAL A 188 -14.24 -6.45 -4.61
N ARG A 189 -14.66 -7.71 -4.77
CA ARG A 189 -13.76 -8.85 -4.99
C ARG A 189 -13.90 -9.37 -6.41
N PRO A 190 -13.08 -8.90 -7.37
CA PRO A 190 -13.08 -9.44 -8.73
C PRO A 190 -12.70 -10.91 -8.78
N ASN A 191 -11.81 -11.38 -7.89
CA ASN A 191 -11.37 -12.77 -7.79
C ASN A 191 -10.90 -13.07 -6.34
N LYS A 192 -10.27 -14.24 -6.13
CA LYS A 192 -9.82 -14.69 -4.81
C LYS A 192 -8.57 -13.94 -4.30
N GLU A 193 -7.76 -13.39 -5.19
CA GLU A 193 -6.44 -12.79 -4.91
C GLU A 193 -6.44 -11.27 -4.96
N THR A 194 -7.50 -10.63 -5.47
CA THR A 194 -7.58 -9.18 -5.64
C THR A 194 -8.86 -8.63 -5.01
N VAL A 195 -8.71 -7.54 -4.26
CA VAL A 195 -9.79 -6.78 -3.63
C VAL A 195 -9.61 -5.30 -3.98
N TYR A 196 -10.61 -4.70 -4.60
CA TYR A 196 -10.74 -3.24 -4.62
C TYR A 196 -11.45 -2.79 -3.37
N PHE A 197 -11.01 -1.69 -2.77
CA PHE A 197 -11.62 -1.19 -1.55
C PHE A 197 -11.72 0.33 -1.52
N GLN A 198 -12.60 0.81 -0.63
CA GLN A 198 -12.73 2.21 -0.31
C GLN A 198 -12.99 2.38 1.19
N TYR A 199 -12.38 3.41 1.78
CA TYR A 199 -12.70 3.90 3.11
C TYR A 199 -12.55 5.42 3.17
N GLN A 200 -13.02 6.03 4.26
CA GLN A 200 -12.79 7.45 4.51
C GLN A 200 -12.48 7.67 5.99
N LEU A 201 -11.31 8.28 6.26
CA LEU A 201 -10.94 8.73 7.59
C LEU A 201 -11.55 10.10 7.88
N PRO A 202 -11.80 10.43 9.17
CA PRO A 202 -12.28 11.76 9.54
C PRO A 202 -11.37 12.86 8.98
N GLN A 203 -11.97 13.90 8.40
CA GLN A 203 -11.27 15.07 7.84
C GLN A 203 -10.33 14.78 6.66
N GLN A 204 -10.40 13.59 6.08
CA GLN A 204 -9.66 13.22 4.87
C GLN A 204 -10.60 13.06 3.68
N TYR A 205 -10.04 13.13 2.47
CA TYR A 205 -10.74 12.64 1.28
C TYR A 205 -10.94 11.12 1.35
N SER A 206 -11.79 10.58 0.49
CA SER A 206 -11.93 9.13 0.36
C SER A 206 -10.63 8.53 -0.13
N THR A 207 -10.26 7.39 0.45
CA THR A 207 -9.18 6.54 -0.03
C THR A 207 -9.78 5.42 -0.86
N ASP A 208 -9.34 5.28 -2.11
CA ASP A 208 -9.60 4.12 -2.95
C ASP A 208 -8.31 3.28 -3.02
N GLY A 209 -8.44 1.95 -3.07
CA GLY A 209 -7.27 1.08 -3.08
C GLY A 209 -7.47 -0.27 -3.76
N VAL A 210 -6.34 -0.93 -4.00
CA VAL A 210 -6.27 -2.33 -4.44
C VAL A 210 -5.40 -3.07 -3.44
N ALA A 211 -5.91 -4.15 -2.88
CA ALA A 211 -5.12 -5.11 -2.12
C ALA A 211 -5.06 -6.40 -2.92
N LYS A 212 -3.89 -7.04 -2.92
CA LYS A 212 -3.69 -8.36 -3.51
C LYS A 212 -2.98 -9.29 -2.53
N PHE A 213 -3.41 -10.55 -2.52
CA PHE A 213 -2.93 -11.57 -1.59
C PHE A 213 -2.93 -12.94 -2.26
N SER A 214 -1.83 -13.68 -2.13
CA SER A 214 -1.73 -15.08 -2.52
C SER A 214 -0.79 -15.82 -1.57
N ASP A 215 -1.16 -17.02 -1.15
CA ASP A 215 -0.36 -17.93 -0.35
C ASP A 215 0.60 -18.79 -1.21
N GLU A 216 0.48 -18.71 -2.54
CA GLU A 216 1.26 -19.49 -3.51
C GLU A 216 2.25 -18.64 -4.33
N ALA A 217 2.20 -17.31 -4.21
CA ALA A 217 2.99 -16.39 -5.01
C ALA A 217 4.33 -16.00 -4.34
N ASP A 218 5.28 -15.51 -5.15
CA ASP A 218 6.57 -14.98 -4.68
C ASP A 218 6.41 -13.71 -3.81
N ILE A 219 5.32 -12.97 -4.02
CA ILE A 219 4.89 -11.85 -3.17
C ILE A 219 3.61 -12.28 -2.48
N TYR A 220 3.61 -12.34 -1.13
CA TYR A 220 2.43 -12.76 -0.39
C TYR A 220 1.33 -11.72 -0.36
N PHE A 221 1.68 -10.45 -0.12
CA PHE A 221 0.72 -9.36 0.00
C PHE A 221 1.26 -8.08 -0.61
N GLN A 222 0.39 -7.34 -1.28
CA GLN A 222 0.69 -6.00 -1.76
C GLN A 222 -0.57 -5.15 -1.82
N GLU A 223 -0.43 -3.87 -1.48
CA GLU A 223 -1.53 -2.91 -1.57
C GLU A 223 -1.09 -1.55 -2.05
N LEU A 224 -2.00 -0.89 -2.76
CA LEU A 224 -1.92 0.52 -3.08
C LEU A 224 -3.14 1.24 -2.52
N ASN A 225 -2.90 2.28 -1.73
CA ASN A 225 -3.90 3.23 -1.27
C ASN A 225 -3.73 4.56 -2.00
N VAL A 226 -4.83 5.15 -2.45
CA VAL A 226 -4.85 6.45 -3.15
C VAL A 226 -5.92 7.33 -2.55
N THR A 227 -5.51 8.45 -1.96
CA THR A 227 -6.40 9.46 -1.38
C THR A 227 -6.28 10.74 -2.20
N LEU A 228 -7.30 11.08 -2.99
CA LEU A 228 -7.32 12.28 -3.83
C LEU A 228 -8.59 13.09 -3.63
N ALA A 229 -8.55 14.37 -4.01
CA ALA A 229 -9.75 15.20 -4.01
C ALA A 229 -10.83 14.62 -4.96
N PRO A 230 -12.14 14.80 -4.69
CA PRO A 230 -13.21 14.17 -5.47
C PRO A 230 -13.17 14.43 -6.98
N HIS A 231 -12.70 15.61 -7.40
CA HIS A 231 -12.57 15.98 -8.81
C HIS A 231 -11.42 15.27 -9.54
N GLN A 232 -10.54 14.57 -8.81
CA GLN A 232 -9.37 13.86 -9.34
C GLN A 232 -9.62 12.34 -9.50
N LYS A 233 -10.88 11.90 -9.49
CA LYS A 233 -11.24 10.47 -9.60
C LYS A 233 -10.63 9.77 -10.83
N ALA A 234 -10.48 10.48 -11.95
CA ALA A 234 -9.83 9.95 -13.14
C ALA A 234 -8.34 9.64 -12.91
N LEU A 235 -7.64 10.47 -12.12
CA LEU A 235 -6.26 10.19 -11.73
C LEU A 235 -6.20 8.94 -10.84
N ALA A 236 -7.03 8.86 -9.79
CA ALA A 236 -7.07 7.69 -8.92
C ALA A 236 -7.31 6.39 -9.70
N SER A 237 -8.26 6.42 -10.64
CA SER A 237 -8.55 5.26 -11.50
C SER A 237 -7.34 4.83 -12.33
N ALA A 238 -6.61 5.78 -12.93
CA ALA A 238 -5.40 5.46 -13.68
C ALA A 238 -4.29 4.89 -12.78
N MET A 239 -4.11 5.42 -11.57
CA MET A 239 -3.11 4.94 -10.60
C MET A 239 -3.39 3.50 -10.16
N LEU A 240 -4.65 3.19 -9.80
CA LEU A 240 -5.05 1.84 -9.37
C LEU A 240 -5.00 0.82 -10.51
N ASN A 241 -5.34 1.23 -11.74
CA ASN A 241 -5.21 0.38 -12.93
C ASN A 241 -3.75 0.10 -13.26
N PHE A 242 -2.88 1.10 -13.12
CA PHE A 242 -1.44 0.93 -13.31
C PHE A 242 -0.87 -0.08 -12.32
N PHE A 243 -1.17 0.06 -11.03
CA PHE A 243 -0.79 -0.91 -10.00
C PHE A 243 -1.33 -2.32 -10.30
N SER A 244 -2.60 -2.41 -10.70
CA SER A 244 -3.22 -3.69 -11.05
C SER A 244 -2.49 -4.41 -12.19
N LEU A 245 -1.88 -3.66 -13.12
CA LEU A 245 -1.09 -4.18 -14.23
C LEU A 245 0.34 -4.55 -13.82
N THR A 246 1.01 -3.69 -13.05
CA THR A 246 2.45 -3.82 -12.78
C THR A 246 2.78 -4.73 -11.60
N HIS A 247 1.82 -4.98 -10.71
CA HIS A 247 2.00 -5.78 -9.51
C HIS A 247 1.13 -7.03 -9.59
N SER A 248 1.57 -8.05 -10.31
CA SER A 248 0.79 -9.28 -10.50
C SER A 248 0.71 -10.13 -9.23
N HIS A 249 -0.40 -10.85 -9.10
CA HIS A 249 -0.40 -12.24 -8.63
C HIS A 249 -0.92 -13.10 -9.79
#